data_AF-A0A928SBU9-F1
#
_entry.id   AF-A0A928SBU9-F1
#
_cell.length_a   1.000
_cell.length_b   1.000
_cell.length_c   1.000
_cell.angle_alpha   90.00
_cell.angle_beta   90.00
_cell.angle_gamma   90.00
#
_symmetry.space_group_name_H-M   'P 1'
#
loop_
_entity.id
_entity.type
_entity.pdbx_description
1 polymer ?
#
loop_
_entity_poly.entity_id
_entity_poly.type
_entity_poly.pdbx_seq_one_letter_code
_entity_poly.pdbx_strand_id
1 'polypeptide(L)'
;MGIDRHNEHAAHQAAAALGIAPEILYFIEPEGYLVSRFISGKPIPPEEMAQPERIQQMGAVLRQVHTMPAIPGTFSPFRVVEDYTQTAQRYNVAFPDNFDWLLARMRDIEAAFCKTPSPPAPAITICSTPTF
;
A
#
# COMPACT_ATOMS: atom_id res chain seq x y z
N MET A 1 -1.88 -10.37 -10.49
CA MET A 1 -1.87 -9.37 -9.40
C MET A 1 -2.32 -8.05 -10.01
N GLY A 2 -3.32 -7.38 -9.44
CA GLY A 2 -3.89 -6.13 -9.97
C GLY A 2 -3.09 -4.89 -9.62
N ILE A 3 -1.76 -4.96 -9.68
CA ILE A 3 -0.90 -3.79 -9.45
C ILE A 3 -0.76 -3.06 -10.78
N ASP A 4 -1.17 -1.80 -10.81
CA ASP A 4 -0.92 -0.90 -11.93
C ASP A 4 0.56 -0.49 -11.92
N ARG A 5 1.28 -0.85 -13.00
CA ARG A 5 2.73 -0.65 -13.11
C ARG A 5 3.12 0.81 -13.28
N HIS A 6 2.25 1.63 -13.87
CA HIS A 6 2.50 3.08 -14.00
C HIS A 6 2.33 3.77 -12.64
N ASN A 7 1.34 3.35 -11.83
CA ASN A 7 1.20 3.83 -10.45
C ASN A 7 2.40 3.40 -9.59
N GLU A 8 2.84 2.16 -9.71
CA GLU A 8 4.03 1.65 -9.00
C GLU A 8 5.31 2.44 -9.39
N HIS A 9 5.50 2.69 -10.68
CA HIS A 9 6.62 3.49 -11.18
C HIS A 9 6.59 4.92 -10.62
N ALA A 10 5.45 5.61 -10.68
CA ALA A 10 5.31 6.97 -10.17
C ALA A 10 5.52 7.05 -8.65
N ALA A 11 4.97 6.09 -7.89
CA ALA A 11 5.18 5.97 -6.46
C ALA A 11 6.67 5.82 -6.11
N HIS A 12 7.36 4.94 -6.83
CA HIS A 12 8.78 4.66 -6.62
C HIS A 12 9.66 5.86 -6.99
N GLN A 13 9.34 6.58 -8.07
CA GLN A 13 10.05 7.82 -8.44
C GLN A 13 9.90 8.89 -7.36
N ALA A 14 8.69 9.08 -6.83
CA ALA A 14 8.45 10.04 -5.75
C ALA A 14 9.26 9.70 -4.48
N ALA A 15 9.29 8.42 -4.09
CA ALA A 15 10.08 7.97 -2.94
C ALA A 15 11.59 8.08 -3.18
N ALA A 16 12.06 7.84 -4.42
CA ALA A 16 13.47 7.99 -4.79
C ALA A 16 13.94 9.45 -4.72
N ALA A 17 13.08 10.41 -5.09
CA ALA A 17 13.39 11.84 -4.98
C ALA A 17 13.63 12.30 -3.52
N LEU A 18 13.13 11.55 -2.54
CA LEU A 18 13.38 11.78 -1.11
C LEU A 18 14.50 10.92 -0.53
N GLY A 19 15.17 10.10 -1.34
CA GLY A 19 16.19 9.17 -0.89
C GLY A 19 15.65 7.99 -0.07
N ILE A 20 14.33 7.75 -0.11
CA ILE A 20 13.67 6.66 0.62
C ILE A 20 13.75 5.35 -0.18
N ALA A 21 13.65 5.45 -1.51
CA ALA A 21 13.76 4.32 -2.43
C ALA A 21 15.00 4.47 -3.34
N PRO A 22 15.53 3.37 -3.92
CA PRO A 22 16.60 3.48 -4.90
C PRO A 22 16.14 4.24 -6.16
N GLU A 23 17.12 4.79 -6.89
CA GLU A 23 16.87 5.37 -8.20
C GLU A 23 16.38 4.30 -9.20
N ILE A 24 15.41 4.66 -10.04
CA ILE A 24 14.96 3.82 -11.15
C ILE A 24 15.82 4.15 -12.37
N LEU A 25 16.48 3.13 -12.91
CA LEU A 25 17.33 3.22 -14.11
C LEU A 25 16.52 3.00 -15.38
N TYR A 26 15.56 2.07 -15.35
CA TYR A 26 14.70 1.76 -16.49
C TYR A 26 13.29 1.35 -16.04
N PHE A 27 12.28 1.75 -16.83
CA PHE A 27 10.93 1.21 -16.82
C PHE A 27 10.68 0.59 -18.21
N ILE A 28 10.50 -0.73 -18.27
CA ILE A 28 10.44 -1.49 -19.52
C ILE A 28 8.99 -1.85 -19.83
N GLU A 29 8.49 -1.35 -20.96
CA GLU A 29 7.16 -1.64 -21.49
C GLU A 29 7.21 -2.70 -22.60
N PRO A 30 6.13 -3.49 -22.80
CA PRO A 30 4.82 -3.38 -22.14
C PRO A 30 4.67 -4.10 -20.79
N GLU A 31 5.67 -4.89 -20.35
CA GLU A 31 5.55 -5.74 -19.16
C GLU A 31 5.52 -4.95 -17.84
N GLY A 32 6.03 -3.72 -17.86
CA GLY A 32 6.10 -2.82 -16.71
C GLY A 32 7.20 -3.21 -15.72
N TYR A 33 8.34 -3.71 -16.21
CA TYR A 33 9.47 -4.05 -15.35
C TYR A 33 10.19 -2.79 -14.84
N LEU A 34 10.50 -2.76 -13.54
CA LEU A 34 11.30 -1.71 -12.91
C LEU A 34 12.72 -2.22 -12.66
N VAL A 35 13.69 -1.54 -13.27
CA VAL A 35 15.11 -1.75 -13.00
C VAL A 35 15.59 -0.59 -12.14
N SER A 36 15.99 -0.88 -10.90
CA SER A 36 16.47 0.13 -9.95
C SER A 36 17.93 -0.10 -9.54
N ARG A 37 18.55 0.94 -9.01
CA ARG A 37 19.92 0.89 -8.50
C ARG A 37 20.01 -0.11 -7.35
N PHE A 38 20.96 -1.03 -7.46
CA PHE A 38 21.21 -2.03 -6.42
C PHE A 38 21.63 -1.36 -5.10
N ILE A 39 21.02 -1.78 -4.00
CA ILE A 39 21.40 -1.39 -2.64
C ILE A 39 22.03 -2.60 -1.98
N SER A 40 23.31 -2.49 -1.63
CA SER A 40 24.01 -3.49 -0.80
C SER A 40 23.58 -3.35 0.67
N GLY A 41 22.30 -3.60 0.95
CA GLY A 41 21.71 -3.57 2.27
C GLY A 41 21.57 -4.97 2.89
N LYS A 42 21.20 -5.01 4.16
CA LYS A 42 20.79 -6.24 4.85
C LYS A 42 19.33 -6.08 5.29
N PRO A 43 18.50 -7.13 5.17
CA PRO A 43 17.17 -7.12 5.77
C PRO A 43 17.27 -6.87 7.28
N ILE A 44 16.35 -6.08 7.82
CA ILE A 44 16.22 -5.89 9.26
C ILE A 44 15.40 -7.06 9.81
N PRO A 45 15.93 -7.87 10.74
CA PRO A 45 15.18 -8.98 11.29
C PRO A 45 14.06 -8.50 12.24
N PRO A 46 12.97 -9.27 12.43
CA PRO A 46 11.80 -8.83 13.19
C PRO A 46 12.11 -8.37 14.63
N GLU A 47 13.03 -9.04 15.31
CA GLU A 47 13.46 -8.71 16.67
C GLU A 47 14.21 -7.37 16.75
N GLU A 48 14.93 -7.00 15.69
CA GLU A 48 15.58 -5.70 15.58
C GLU A 48 14.55 -4.62 15.19
N MET A 49 13.63 -4.94 14.29
CA MET A 49 12.56 -4.04 13.88
C MET A 49 11.67 -3.61 15.05
N ALA A 50 11.47 -4.49 16.03
CA ALA A 50 10.70 -4.22 17.24
C ALA A 50 11.43 -3.33 18.27
N GLN A 51 12.71 -3.02 18.07
CA GLN A 51 13.45 -2.15 18.98
C GLN A 51 12.90 -0.71 18.92
N PRO A 52 12.73 -0.03 20.06
CA PRO A 52 12.15 1.32 20.09
C PRO A 52 12.84 2.31 19.14
N GLU A 53 14.17 2.26 19.04
CA GLU A 53 14.96 3.14 18.19
C GLU A 53 14.68 2.88 16.70
N ARG A 54 14.48 1.62 16.31
CA ARG A 54 14.14 1.24 14.93
C ARG A 54 12.72 1.65 14.57
N ILE A 55 11.77 1.45 15.48
CA ILE A 55 10.39 1.92 15.31
C ILE A 55 10.36 3.44 15.12
N GLN A 56 11.13 4.19 15.91
CA GLN A 56 11.23 5.65 15.77
C GLN A 56 11.79 6.07 14.40
N GLN A 57 12.84 5.40 13.93
CA GLN A 57 13.43 5.63 12.61
C GLN A 57 12.42 5.35 11.48
N MET A 58 11.75 4.20 11.51
CA MET A 58 10.73 3.83 10.54
C MET A 58 9.54 4.81 10.56
N GLY A 59 9.09 5.22 11.75
CA GLY A 59 8.04 6.21 11.90
C GLY A 59 8.41 7.57 11.30
N ALA A 60 9.68 7.97 11.36
CA ALA A 60 10.15 9.19 10.69
C ALA A 60 10.08 9.07 9.16
N VAL A 61 10.51 7.94 8.60
CA VAL A 61 10.41 7.68 7.15
C VAL A 61 8.96 7.62 6.70
N LEU A 62 8.09 6.91 7.43
CA LEU A 62 6.66 6.84 7.13
C LEU A 62 5.98 8.22 7.15
N ARG A 63 6.37 9.09 8.09
CA ARG A 63 5.91 10.49 8.09
C ARG A 63 6.32 11.21 6.82
N GLN A 64 7.57 11.06 6.36
CA GLN A 64 8.01 11.67 5.10
C GLN A 64 7.17 11.18 3.92
N VAL A 65 6.95 9.85 3.82
CA VAL A 65 6.08 9.23 2.80
C VAL A 65 4.65 9.80 2.85
N HIS A 66 4.06 9.93 4.04
CA HIS A 66 2.69 10.44 4.18
C HIS A 66 2.57 11.95 3.88
N THR A 67 3.67 12.69 3.89
CA THR A 67 3.72 14.12 3.55
C THR A 67 4.16 14.40 2.11
N MET A 68 4.43 13.36 1.30
CA MET A 68 4.78 13.57 -0.11
C MET A 68 3.59 14.14 -0.89
N PRO A 69 3.85 14.79 -2.04
CA PRO A 69 2.79 15.10 -3.00
C PRO A 69 1.97 13.85 -3.35
N ALA A 70 0.72 14.08 -3.76
CA ALA A 70 -0.15 13.00 -4.21
C ALA A 70 0.51 12.23 -5.37
N ILE A 71 0.40 10.90 -5.30
CA ILE A 71 0.84 10.00 -6.36
C ILE A 71 -0.39 9.45 -7.12
N PRO A 72 -0.22 8.98 -8.36
CA PRO A 72 -1.28 8.29 -9.08
C PRO A 72 -1.79 7.05 -8.34
N GLY A 73 -3.10 6.83 -8.41
CA GLY A 73 -3.77 5.70 -7.79
C GLY A 73 -4.15 5.94 -6.33
N THR A 74 -5.00 5.05 -5.80
CA THR A 74 -5.40 5.02 -4.40
C THR A 74 -5.30 3.60 -3.88
N PHE A 75 -5.03 3.46 -2.59
CA PHE A 75 -5.01 2.17 -1.93
C PHE A 75 -6.07 2.13 -0.84
N SER A 76 -7.03 1.22 -0.97
CA SER A 76 -8.01 0.90 0.07
C SER A 76 -7.87 -0.58 0.45
N PRO A 77 -7.52 -0.90 1.70
CA PRO A 77 -7.44 -2.29 2.14
C PRO A 77 -8.79 -3.00 2.04
N PHE A 78 -9.90 -2.26 2.14
CA PHE A 78 -11.26 -2.79 2.02
C PHE A 78 -11.57 -3.24 0.59
N ARG A 79 -11.26 -2.40 -0.40
CA ARG A 79 -11.45 -2.74 -1.82
C ARG A 79 -10.55 -3.90 -2.23
N VAL A 80 -9.31 -3.96 -1.73
CA VAL A 80 -8.40 -5.10 -1.97
C VAL A 80 -9.01 -6.43 -1.49
N VAL A 81 -9.63 -6.45 -0.32
CA VAL A 81 -10.31 -7.67 0.17
C VAL A 81 -11.47 -8.05 -0.74
N GLU A 82 -12.30 -7.10 -1.16
CA GLU A 82 -13.41 -7.35 -2.08
C GLU A 82 -12.94 -7.86 -3.45
N ASP A 83 -11.91 -7.25 -4.03
CA ASP A 83 -11.36 -7.62 -5.35
C ASP A 83 -10.79 -9.04 -5.33
N TYR A 84 -10.04 -9.39 -4.27
CA TYR A 84 -9.53 -10.75 -4.11
C TYR A 84 -10.62 -11.76 -3.77
N THR A 85 -11.67 -11.35 -3.07
CA THR A 85 -12.86 -12.18 -2.85
C THR A 85 -13.51 -12.55 -4.17
N GLN A 86 -13.77 -11.55 -5.03
CA GLN A 86 -14.35 -11.77 -6.35
C GLN A 86 -13.45 -12.66 -7.23
N THR A 87 -12.14 -12.42 -7.18
CA THR A 87 -11.17 -13.24 -7.90
C THR A 87 -11.22 -14.69 -7.44
N ALA A 88 -11.17 -14.95 -6.13
CA ALA A 88 -11.23 -16.28 -5.55
C ALA A 88 -12.55 -16.99 -5.90
N GLN A 89 -13.69 -16.28 -5.84
CA GLN A 89 -15.00 -16.80 -6.27
C GLN A 89 -15.00 -17.19 -7.75
N ARG A 90 -14.46 -16.34 -8.63
CA ARG A 90 -14.34 -16.61 -10.08
C ARG A 90 -13.56 -17.90 -10.38
N TYR A 91 -12.56 -18.21 -9.56
CA TYR A 91 -11.76 -19.42 -9.68
C TYR A 91 -12.26 -20.58 -8.80
N ASN A 92 -13.45 -20.46 -8.20
CA ASN A 92 -14.07 -21.47 -7.33
C ASN A 92 -13.16 -21.91 -6.17
N VAL A 93 -12.38 -20.98 -5.62
CA VAL A 93 -11.55 -21.24 -4.44
C VAL A 93 -12.44 -21.38 -3.21
N ALA A 94 -12.17 -22.40 -2.39
CA ALA A 94 -12.87 -22.60 -1.14
C ALA A 94 -12.51 -21.52 -0.11
N PHE A 95 -13.53 -20.96 0.54
CA PHE A 95 -13.36 -20.03 1.65
C PHE A 95 -13.50 -20.75 2.99
N PRO A 96 -12.88 -20.23 4.06
CA PRO A 96 -13.16 -20.68 5.42
C PRO A 96 -14.65 -20.48 5.79
N ASP A 97 -15.20 -21.33 6.64
CA ASP A 97 -16.63 -21.29 7.05
C ASP A 97 -17.06 -19.95 7.65
N ASN A 98 -16.14 -19.21 8.26
CA ASN A 98 -16.40 -17.92 8.90
C ASN A 98 -16.16 -16.70 7.99
N PHE A 99 -15.96 -16.90 6.68
CA PHE A 99 -15.57 -15.83 5.77
C PHE A 99 -16.61 -14.71 5.67
N ASP A 100 -17.90 -15.04 5.60
CA ASP A 100 -18.97 -14.04 5.57
C ASP A 100 -19.00 -13.16 6.83
N TRP A 101 -18.68 -13.75 7.99
CA TRP A 101 -18.53 -13.02 9.24
C TRP A 101 -17.33 -12.06 9.20
N LEU A 102 -16.20 -12.49 8.62
CA LEU A 102 -15.03 -11.62 8.44
C LEU A 102 -15.34 -10.45 7.50
N LEU A 103 -16.08 -10.66 6.42
CA LEU A 103 -16.53 -9.59 5.53
C LEU A 103 -17.47 -8.60 6.23
N ALA A 104 -18.37 -9.09 7.09
CA ALA A 104 -19.23 -8.22 7.88
C ALA A 104 -18.41 -7.35 8.85
N ARG A 105 -17.43 -7.94 9.56
CA ARG A 105 -16.52 -7.20 10.45
C ARG A 105 -15.66 -6.19 9.72
N MET A 106 -15.18 -6.52 8.52
CA MET A 106 -14.45 -5.59 7.67
C MET A 106 -15.30 -4.34 7.36
N ARG A 107 -16.57 -4.51 6.99
CA ARG A 107 -17.49 -3.40 6.69
C ARG A 107 -17.75 -2.53 7.94
N ASP A 108 -17.89 -3.14 9.11
CA ASP A 108 -18.02 -2.40 10.37
C ASP A 108 -16.80 -1.53 10.65
N ILE A 109 -15.60 -2.07 10.39
CA ILE A 109 -14.33 -1.35 10.55
C ILE A 109 -14.25 -0.20 9.54
N GLU A 110 -14.54 -0.43 8.26
CA GLU A 110 -14.56 0.64 7.23
C GLU A 110 -15.52 1.77 7.63
N ALA A 111 -16.73 1.42 8.05
CA ALA A 111 -17.72 2.39 8.52
C ALA A 111 -17.22 3.17 9.75
N ALA A 112 -16.49 2.53 10.66
CA ALA A 112 -15.89 3.21 11.81
C ALA A 112 -14.81 4.22 11.39
N PHE A 113 -13.92 3.85 10.46
CA PHE A 113 -12.92 4.79 9.92
C PHE A 113 -13.55 5.99 9.21
N CYS A 114 -14.68 5.80 8.52
CA CYS A 114 -15.35 6.91 7.83
C CYS A 114 -16.09 7.87 8.74
N LYS A 115 -16.29 7.56 10.02
CA LYS A 115 -16.79 8.52 11.02
C LYS A 115 -15.73 9.55 11.42
N THR A 116 -14.44 9.23 11.26
CA THR A 116 -13.34 10.13 11.60
C THR A 116 -12.25 9.98 10.54
N PRO A 117 -12.50 10.50 9.32
CA PRO A 117 -11.59 10.30 8.20
C PRO A 117 -10.24 10.96 8.50
N SER A 118 -9.16 10.20 8.30
CA SER A 118 -7.82 10.78 8.24
C SER A 118 -7.62 11.47 6.89
N PRO A 119 -6.80 12.53 6.82
CA PRO A 119 -6.47 13.16 5.54
C PRO A 119 -5.84 12.12 4.60
N PRO A 120 -6.17 12.17 3.30
CA PRO A 120 -5.57 11.25 2.32
C PRO A 120 -4.07 11.45 2.28
N ALA A 121 -3.33 10.34 2.30
CA ALA A 121 -1.88 10.32 2.18
C ALA A 121 -1.50 9.35 1.05
N PRO A 122 -0.33 9.52 0.40
CA PRO A 122 0.12 8.68 -0.72
C PRO A 122 0.12 7.17 -0.47
N ALA A 123 0.03 6.71 0.78
CA ALA A 123 0.05 5.29 1.13
C ALA A 123 -1.34 4.66 1.38
N ILE A 124 -2.36 5.43 1.78
CA ILE A 124 -3.67 4.87 2.11
C ILE A 124 -4.79 5.89 1.94
N THR A 125 -5.88 5.44 1.32
CA THR A 125 -7.15 6.16 1.24
C THR A 125 -8.24 5.22 1.73
N ILE A 126 -8.76 5.48 2.92
CA ILE A 126 -9.76 4.61 3.56
C ILE A 126 -11.17 4.98 3.09
N CYS A 127 -11.51 6.26 3.12
CA CYS A 127 -12.81 6.76 2.70
C CYS A 127 -12.60 7.65 1.48
N SER A 128 -13.38 7.42 0.43
CA SER A 128 -13.46 8.36 -0.69
C SER A 128 -13.89 9.72 -0.13
N THR A 129 -13.12 10.77 -0.36
CA THR A 129 -13.60 12.13 -0.10
C THR A 129 -14.82 12.36 -1.00
N PRO A 130 -15.95 12.88 -0.48
CA PRO A 130 -17.01 13.34 -1.35
C PRO A 130 -16.41 14.39 -2.27
N THR A 131 -16.52 14.16 -3.58
CA THR A 131 -16.21 15.17 -4.58
C THR A 131 -17.24 16.28 -4.36
N PHE A 132 -16.81 17.44 -3.87
CA PHE A 132 -17.63 18.64 -3.84
C PHE A 132 -17.72 19.25 -5.24
#